data_AF-A0A956BZR6-F1
#
_entry.id   AF-A0A956BZR6-F1
#
_cell.length_a   1.000
_cell.length_b   1.000
_cell.length_c   1.000
_cell.angle_alpha   90.00
_cell.angle_beta   90.00
_cell.angle_gamma   90.00
#
_symmetry.space_group_name_H-M   'P 1'
#
loop_
_entity.id
_entity.type
_entity.pdbx_description
1 polymer ?
#
loop_
_entity_poly.entity_id
_entity_poly.type
_entity_poly.pdbx_seq_one_letter_code
_entity_poly.pdbx_strand_id
1 'polypeptide(L)'
;MNRTFTTIGVVMAVLLNGCASNGAANKKMAFDGGQGTDDGASGERADAAEPFCLEADKYIYLLKHSWVVKPEPPNQGVSRADLVRFDPGEKELKVLGQVECVGAEGPSTMAIDRSARAWIYFRSGHLGRVDLTDPSLPCELTGFDPDVDGFPIHGMAFSAKSEKSPIDVLYVATHGGDGTSFGGPTLARLDTTTMDLSVIGALAQFGELTGNGLGQLWVFSASQPPRNVYQVDPSDGTVLRTFDAQSIDFPQSGASGYAFAHWGGRYYLIYRSAAAFTMDETSTMGIWMLDPGTGQIDVVIEETGHDLVGAGVSTCAP
;
A
#
# COMPACT_ATOMS: atom_id res chain seq x y z
N MET A 1 54.71 38.16 -0.88
CA MET A 1 54.09 39.15 0.01
C MET A 1 52.93 38.47 0.70
N ASN A 2 53.09 38.17 1.99
CA ASN A 2 52.12 37.54 2.87
C ASN A 2 50.91 38.46 3.10
N ARG A 3 49.69 37.92 3.01
CA ARG A 3 48.54 38.45 3.75
C ARG A 3 47.72 37.30 4.34
N THR A 4 47.95 37.12 5.63
CA THR A 4 47.19 36.37 6.61
C THR A 4 45.80 36.98 6.74
N PHE A 5 44.73 36.18 6.71
CA PHE A 5 43.42 36.55 7.22
C PHE A 5 43.04 35.63 8.38
N THR A 6 42.74 36.28 9.50
CA THR A 6 42.32 35.72 10.78
C THR A 6 40.83 36.01 10.97
N THR A 7 40.01 35.00 11.25
CA THR A 7 38.65 35.19 11.80
C THR A 7 38.31 33.93 12.61
N ILE A 8 38.54 33.95 13.93
CA ILE A 8 37.58 34.16 15.03
C ILE A 8 36.48 33.08 15.05
N GLY A 9 36.70 32.07 15.88
CA GLY A 9 35.69 31.11 16.29
C GLY A 9 34.81 31.69 17.39
N VAL A 10 33.50 31.44 17.29
CA VAL A 10 32.53 31.70 18.36
C VAL A 10 32.20 30.37 19.01
N VAL A 11 32.61 30.24 20.27
CA VAL A 11 32.22 29.16 21.18
C VAL A 11 30.91 29.61 21.85
N MET A 12 29.81 28.88 21.61
CA MET A 12 28.59 29.03 22.39
C MET A 12 28.51 27.88 23.40
N ALA A 13 28.73 28.21 24.68
CA ALA A 13 28.44 27.35 25.80
C ALA A 13 26.96 27.51 26.17
N VAL A 14 26.20 26.42 26.17
CA VAL A 14 24.87 26.37 26.80
C VAL A 14 25.00 25.54 28.07
N LEU A 15 24.81 26.20 29.21
CA LEU A 15 24.75 25.59 30.53
C LEU A 15 23.34 25.05 30.80
N LEU A 16 23.34 23.83 31.35
CA LEU A 16 22.21 23.08 31.88
C LEU A 16 21.53 23.82 33.04
N ASN A 17 20.20 23.70 33.12
CA ASN A 17 19.48 23.69 34.39
C ASN A 17 18.51 22.51 34.39
N GLY A 18 18.76 21.57 35.30
CA GLY A 18 17.84 20.48 35.61
C GLY A 18 16.83 20.89 36.66
N CYS A 19 15.65 20.28 36.60
CA CYS A 19 14.82 20.03 37.76
C CYS A 19 14.40 18.56 37.72
N ALA A 20 14.84 17.82 38.73
CA ALA A 20 14.39 16.50 39.08
C ALA A 20 13.17 16.59 40.01
N SER A 21 12.19 15.71 39.83
CA SER A 21 11.34 15.25 40.94
C SER A 21 10.80 13.86 40.68
N ASN A 22 11.44 12.90 41.37
CA ASN A 22 10.91 11.74 42.10
C ASN A 22 9.81 10.85 41.50
N GLY A 23 10.15 9.56 41.47
CA GLY A 23 9.29 8.47 41.04
C GLY A 23 8.17 8.10 42.02
N ALA A 24 7.29 7.24 41.52
CA ALA A 24 6.55 6.27 42.32
C ALA A 24 6.39 5.00 41.49
N ALA A 25 6.69 3.88 42.13
CA ALA A 25 6.74 2.55 41.56
C ALA A 25 5.37 1.87 41.48
N ASN A 26 5.29 0.88 40.58
CA ASN A 26 4.51 -0.35 40.66
C ASN A 26 3.06 -0.31 41.14
N LYS A 27 2.14 -0.72 40.26
CA LYS A 27 1.11 -1.67 40.66
C LYS A 27 0.75 -2.64 39.52
N LYS A 28 1.22 -3.88 39.65
CA LYS A 28 0.54 -5.07 39.13
C LYS A 28 -0.90 -5.05 39.64
N MET A 29 -1.89 -5.13 38.76
CA MET A 29 -3.22 -5.61 39.14
C MET A 29 -3.36 -7.04 38.64
N ALA A 30 -3.15 -7.97 39.57
CA ALA A 30 -3.76 -9.28 39.52
C ALA A 30 -5.22 -9.10 39.96
N PHE A 31 -6.16 -9.66 39.20
CA PHE A 31 -7.51 -9.92 39.69
C PHE A 31 -7.62 -11.42 39.92
N ASP A 32 -7.57 -11.78 41.19
CA ASP A 32 -8.00 -13.07 41.73
C ASP A 32 -9.53 -13.03 41.95
N GLY A 33 -10.14 -14.20 41.90
CA GLY A 33 -11.57 -14.41 41.78
C GLY A 33 -12.39 -14.04 43.02
N GLY A 34 -13.66 -13.75 42.76
CA GLY A 34 -14.74 -13.71 43.73
C GLY A 34 -16.01 -14.25 43.11
N GLN A 35 -16.50 -15.37 43.66
CA GLN A 35 -17.79 -16.00 43.35
C GLN A 35 -18.96 -15.26 44.02
N GLY A 36 -20.13 -15.34 43.37
CA GLY A 36 -21.47 -15.11 43.95
C GLY A 36 -22.05 -13.73 43.59
N THR A 37 -23.29 -13.58 43.14
CA THR A 37 -24.47 -14.45 43.02
C THR A 37 -25.42 -13.88 41.96
N ASP A 38 -26.25 -14.75 41.39
CA ASP A 38 -27.30 -14.49 40.40
C ASP A 38 -28.26 -13.35 40.78
N ASP A 39 -28.69 -12.58 39.78
CA ASP A 39 -30.11 -12.36 39.46
C ASP A 39 -30.24 -11.61 38.12
N GLY A 40 -31.06 -12.16 37.24
CA GLY A 40 -31.06 -11.88 35.80
C GLY A 40 -31.65 -10.55 35.36
N ALA A 41 -31.08 -10.04 34.27
CA ALA A 41 -31.78 -9.41 33.15
C ALA A 41 -30.78 -9.34 31.99
N SER A 42 -30.83 -10.31 31.08
CA SER A 42 -30.07 -10.33 29.84
C SER A 42 -30.59 -9.26 28.89
N GLY A 43 -30.20 -8.01 29.12
CA GLY A 43 -30.05 -7.02 28.08
C GLY A 43 -28.61 -7.08 27.59
N GLU A 44 -28.32 -7.98 26.65
CA GLU A 44 -27.08 -7.95 25.89
C GLU A 44 -26.99 -6.57 25.23
N ARG A 45 -26.21 -5.70 25.86
CA ARG A 45 -25.60 -4.57 25.18
C ARG A 45 -24.78 -5.22 24.09
N ALA A 46 -25.22 -5.08 22.85
CA ALA A 46 -24.42 -5.42 21.69
C ALA A 46 -23.18 -4.54 21.74
N ASP A 47 -22.14 -5.04 22.43
CA ASP A 47 -20.78 -4.60 22.24
C ASP A 47 -20.56 -4.71 20.73
N ALA A 48 -20.37 -3.56 20.07
CA ALA A 48 -20.10 -3.50 18.66
C ALA A 48 -18.97 -4.49 18.39
N ALA A 49 -19.28 -5.59 17.70
CA ALA A 49 -18.31 -6.62 17.39
C ALA A 49 -17.10 -5.91 16.79
N GLU A 50 -15.95 -6.02 17.46
CA GLU A 50 -14.66 -5.64 16.91
C GLU A 50 -14.65 -6.15 15.47
N PRO A 51 -14.49 -5.29 14.47
CA PRO A 51 -14.68 -5.69 13.09
C PRO A 51 -13.68 -6.79 12.77
N PHE A 52 -14.19 -8.01 12.58
CA PHE A 52 -13.41 -9.24 12.50
C PHE A 52 -12.37 -9.13 11.40
N CYS A 53 -11.10 -9.03 11.79
CA CYS A 53 -9.97 -9.15 10.89
C CYS A 53 -9.59 -10.63 10.78
N LEU A 54 -9.51 -11.14 9.55
CA LEU A 54 -9.11 -12.51 9.25
C LEU A 54 -7.59 -12.65 9.34
N GLU A 55 -7.08 -13.88 9.51
CA GLU A 55 -5.63 -14.12 9.47
C GLU A 55 -5.00 -13.70 8.13
N ALA A 56 -5.77 -13.81 7.04
CA ALA A 56 -5.34 -13.34 5.72
C ALA A 56 -5.10 -11.81 5.70
N ASP A 57 -5.82 -11.02 6.51
CA ASP A 57 -5.69 -9.56 6.52
C ASP A 57 -4.37 -9.06 7.10
N LYS A 58 -3.56 -9.94 7.71
CA LYS A 58 -2.31 -9.59 8.37
C LYS A 58 -1.10 -9.49 7.44
N TYR A 59 -1.27 -9.77 6.15
CA TYR A 59 -0.15 -9.86 5.22
C TYR A 59 -0.20 -8.77 4.14
N ILE A 60 0.97 -8.48 3.56
CA ILE A 60 1.04 -7.77 2.30
C ILE A 60 0.92 -8.81 1.18
N TYR A 61 0.05 -8.56 0.21
CA TYR A 61 -0.07 -9.39 -0.99
C TYR A 61 0.54 -8.66 -2.16
N LEU A 62 1.28 -9.38 -3.00
CA LEU A 62 2.03 -8.86 -4.13
C LEU A 62 1.60 -9.63 -5.38
N LEU A 63 1.42 -8.91 -6.49
CA LEU A 63 1.19 -9.51 -7.80
C LEU A 63 2.50 -9.65 -8.54
N LYS A 64 2.90 -10.89 -8.78
CA LYS A 64 4.02 -11.21 -9.66
C LYS A 64 3.50 -11.34 -11.09
N HIS A 65 4.05 -10.52 -11.98
CA HIS A 65 3.74 -10.59 -13.40
C HIS A 65 4.25 -11.92 -13.96
N SER A 66 3.37 -12.67 -14.63
CA SER A 66 3.75 -13.85 -15.38
C SER A 66 3.80 -13.45 -16.85
N TRP A 67 5.01 -13.32 -17.41
CA TRP A 67 5.22 -13.11 -18.84
C TRP A 67 4.90 -14.41 -19.59
N VAL A 68 3.65 -14.85 -19.58
CA VAL A 68 3.23 -15.92 -20.47
C VAL A 68 3.26 -15.34 -21.88
N VAL A 69 4.22 -15.80 -22.67
CA VAL A 69 4.30 -15.61 -24.12
C VAL A 69 2.91 -15.87 -24.69
N LYS A 70 2.34 -14.85 -25.37
CA LYS A 70 0.98 -14.80 -25.92
C LYS A 70 0.30 -16.16 -25.94
N PRO A 71 -0.72 -16.41 -25.11
CA PRO A 71 -1.33 -17.73 -25.02
C PRO A 71 -1.74 -18.22 -26.41
N GLU A 72 -1.26 -19.39 -26.80
CA GLU A 72 -1.73 -20.05 -28.01
C GLU A 72 -3.22 -20.42 -27.84
N PRO A 73 -4.02 -20.43 -28.92
CA PRO A 73 -5.41 -20.88 -28.85
C PRO A 73 -5.51 -22.25 -28.13
N PRO A 74 -6.45 -22.45 -27.20
CA PRO A 74 -7.65 -21.63 -26.91
C PRO A 74 -7.47 -20.57 -25.81
N ASN A 75 -6.29 -20.38 -25.24
CA ASN A 75 -6.10 -19.58 -24.01
C ASN A 75 -5.97 -18.07 -24.25
N GLN A 76 -6.32 -17.58 -25.46
CA GLN A 76 -6.35 -16.15 -25.75
C GLN A 76 -7.32 -15.43 -24.80
N GLY A 77 -6.87 -14.33 -24.19
CA GLY A 77 -7.66 -13.55 -23.23
C GLY A 77 -7.66 -14.08 -21.79
N VAL A 78 -6.72 -14.94 -21.40
CA VAL A 78 -6.52 -15.34 -19.99
C VAL A 78 -5.30 -14.60 -19.43
N SER A 79 -5.52 -13.70 -18.47
CA SER A 79 -4.43 -13.12 -17.69
C SER A 79 -4.03 -14.05 -16.55
N ARG A 80 -2.73 -14.26 -16.40
CA ARG A 80 -2.12 -15.05 -15.32
C ARG A 80 -1.20 -14.18 -14.49
N ALA A 81 -1.32 -14.28 -13.17
CA ALA A 81 -0.42 -13.64 -12.22
C ALA A 81 -0.15 -14.61 -11.08
N ASP A 82 1.09 -14.69 -10.58
CA ASP A 82 1.30 -15.41 -9.34
C ASP A 82 1.00 -14.45 -8.17
N LEU A 83 0.18 -14.89 -7.23
CA LEU A 83 -0.06 -14.16 -6.00
C LEU A 83 1.01 -14.55 -4.99
N VAL A 84 1.76 -13.57 -4.50
CA VAL A 84 2.82 -13.75 -3.51
C VAL A 84 2.41 -13.07 -2.22
N ARG A 85 2.47 -13.81 -1.11
CA ARG A 85 2.29 -13.26 0.24
C ARG A 85 3.64 -12.83 0.79
N PHE A 86 3.71 -11.63 1.31
CA PHE A 86 4.85 -11.12 2.04
C PHE A 86 4.49 -10.96 3.54
N ASP A 87 5.28 -11.59 4.39
CA ASP A 87 5.25 -11.41 5.84
C ASP A 87 6.36 -10.43 6.24
N PRO A 88 6.04 -9.19 6.63
CA PRO A 88 7.06 -8.22 6.98
C PRO A 88 7.76 -8.50 8.32
N GLY A 89 7.13 -9.26 9.22
CA GLY A 89 7.71 -9.65 10.50
C GLY A 89 8.82 -10.67 10.33
N GLU A 90 8.58 -11.67 9.48
CA GLU A 90 9.55 -12.74 9.18
C GLU A 90 10.44 -12.42 7.96
N LYS A 91 10.11 -11.37 7.20
CA LYS A 91 10.74 -11.00 5.92
C LYS A 91 10.70 -12.16 4.90
N GLU A 92 9.59 -12.89 4.89
CA GLU A 92 9.40 -14.08 4.06
C GLU A 92 8.42 -13.82 2.92
N LEU A 93 8.77 -14.31 1.72
CA LEU A 93 7.90 -14.36 0.56
C LEU A 93 7.40 -15.78 0.34
N LYS A 94 6.09 -15.94 0.18
CA LYS A 94 5.44 -17.21 -0.11
C LYS A 94 4.52 -17.09 -1.32
N VAL A 95 4.83 -17.80 -2.40
CA VAL A 95 3.90 -17.95 -3.52
C VAL A 95 2.68 -18.74 -3.05
N LEU A 96 1.49 -18.16 -3.21
CA LEU A 96 0.22 -18.78 -2.83
C LEU A 96 -0.37 -19.62 -3.97
N GLY A 97 -0.22 -19.13 -5.20
CA GLY A 97 -0.77 -19.78 -6.38
C GLY A 97 -0.87 -18.82 -7.55
N GLN A 98 -1.46 -19.29 -8.65
CA GLN A 98 -1.72 -18.50 -9.84
C GLN A 98 -3.17 -18.02 -9.84
N VAL A 99 -3.37 -16.73 -10.04
CA VAL A 99 -4.66 -16.11 -10.34
C VAL A 99 -4.87 -16.18 -11.84
N GLU A 100 -5.99 -16.75 -12.27
CA GLU A 100 -6.41 -16.79 -13.67
C GLU A 100 -7.71 -15.99 -13.84
N CYS A 101 -7.65 -14.85 -14.53
CA CYS A 101 -8.83 -14.02 -14.81
C CYS A 101 -9.13 -14.05 -16.31
N VAL A 102 -10.18 -14.77 -16.69
CA VAL A 102 -10.64 -14.89 -18.09
C VAL A 102 -11.31 -13.59 -18.51
N GLY A 103 -10.94 -13.05 -19.67
CA GLY A 103 -11.48 -11.81 -20.23
C GLY A 103 -10.74 -10.53 -19.81
N ALA A 104 -9.66 -10.65 -19.03
CA ALA A 104 -8.79 -9.53 -18.67
C ALA A 104 -7.34 -9.82 -19.09
N GLU A 105 -6.53 -8.76 -19.22
CA GLU A 105 -5.12 -8.85 -19.63
C GLU A 105 -4.22 -7.91 -18.83
N GLY A 106 -3.10 -8.46 -18.34
CA GLY A 106 -2.00 -7.67 -17.76
C GLY A 106 -2.35 -7.08 -16.39
N PRO A 107 -2.16 -7.81 -15.28
CA PRO A 107 -2.37 -7.24 -13.94
C PRO A 107 -1.50 -5.99 -13.78
N SER A 108 -2.06 -4.94 -13.19
CA SER A 108 -1.39 -3.66 -13.04
C SER A 108 -1.29 -3.20 -11.60
N THR A 109 -2.38 -3.18 -10.84
CA THR A 109 -2.38 -2.76 -9.43
C THR A 109 -3.41 -3.56 -8.64
N MET A 110 -3.30 -3.55 -7.30
CA MET A 110 -4.12 -4.39 -6.42
C MET A 110 -4.47 -3.70 -5.12
N ALA A 111 -5.67 -3.93 -4.59
CA ALA A 111 -6.05 -3.59 -3.22
C ALA A 111 -6.66 -4.81 -2.52
N ILE A 112 -6.57 -4.90 -1.19
CA ILE A 112 -7.19 -5.99 -0.42
C ILE A 112 -8.27 -5.40 0.49
N ASP A 113 -9.49 -5.94 0.42
CA ASP A 113 -10.56 -5.57 1.34
C ASP A 113 -10.51 -6.38 2.65
N ARG A 114 -11.28 -5.96 3.65
CA ARG A 114 -11.37 -6.62 4.98
C ARG A 114 -12.02 -7.99 4.97
N SER A 115 -12.58 -8.41 3.83
CA SER A 115 -13.13 -9.75 3.65
C SER A 115 -12.11 -10.67 2.98
N ALA A 116 -10.82 -10.32 3.02
CA ALA A 116 -9.74 -11.02 2.35
C ALA A 116 -10.02 -11.23 0.86
N ARG A 117 -10.52 -10.20 0.17
CA ARG A 117 -10.62 -10.22 -1.30
C ARG A 117 -9.60 -9.30 -1.92
N ALA A 118 -8.85 -9.82 -2.89
CA ALA A 118 -8.00 -9.01 -3.73
C ALA A 118 -8.81 -8.41 -4.88
N TRP A 119 -8.71 -7.11 -5.03
CA TRP A 119 -9.25 -6.33 -6.14
C TRP A 119 -8.10 -6.00 -7.07
N ILE A 120 -8.12 -6.53 -8.29
CA ILE A 120 -7.01 -6.44 -9.24
C ILE A 120 -7.48 -5.65 -10.46
N TYR A 121 -6.82 -4.53 -10.72
CA TYR A 121 -7.02 -3.79 -11.96
C TYR A 121 -6.07 -4.29 -13.04
N PHE A 122 -6.60 -4.48 -14.24
CA PHE A 122 -5.90 -5.00 -15.39
C PHE A 122 -5.65 -3.90 -16.43
N ARG A 123 -4.57 -4.00 -17.20
CA ARG A 123 -4.25 -3.08 -18.30
C ARG A 123 -5.32 -3.10 -19.41
N SER A 124 -6.10 -4.16 -19.49
CA SER A 124 -7.32 -4.21 -20.32
C SER A 124 -8.47 -3.33 -19.82
N GLY A 125 -8.30 -2.57 -18.73
CA GLY A 125 -9.32 -1.70 -18.13
C GLY A 125 -10.29 -2.41 -17.18
N HIS A 126 -10.24 -3.74 -17.11
CA HIS A 126 -11.16 -4.52 -16.29
C HIS A 126 -10.70 -4.53 -14.83
N LEU A 127 -11.67 -4.67 -13.91
CA LEU A 127 -11.42 -4.88 -12.49
C LEU A 127 -11.92 -6.28 -12.10
N GLY A 128 -11.02 -7.12 -11.60
CA GLY A 128 -11.32 -8.46 -11.11
C GLY A 128 -11.26 -8.55 -9.58
N ARG A 129 -11.90 -9.57 -9.04
CA ARG A 129 -11.93 -9.88 -7.61
C ARG A 129 -11.52 -11.33 -7.38
N VAL A 130 -10.63 -11.54 -6.42
CA VAL A 130 -10.09 -12.86 -6.04
C VAL A 130 -10.36 -13.13 -4.57
N ASP A 131 -10.90 -14.31 -4.25
CA ASP A 131 -11.06 -14.75 -2.86
C ASP A 131 -9.73 -15.33 -2.34
N LEU A 132 -9.14 -14.69 -1.33
CA LEU A 132 -7.87 -15.13 -0.74
C LEU A 132 -8.03 -16.24 0.30
N THR A 133 -9.28 -16.55 0.68
CA THR A 133 -9.60 -17.64 1.61
C THR A 133 -9.75 -18.98 0.90
N ASP A 134 -9.97 -18.96 -0.42
CA ASP A 134 -10.00 -20.14 -1.28
C ASP A 134 -8.61 -20.41 -1.89
N PRO A 135 -7.98 -21.57 -1.62
CA PRO A 135 -6.68 -21.93 -2.18
C PRO A 135 -6.63 -22.00 -3.72
N SER A 136 -7.80 -22.12 -4.39
CA SER A 136 -7.89 -22.09 -5.85
C SER A 136 -7.80 -20.68 -6.44
N LEU A 137 -7.85 -19.63 -5.59
CA LEU A 137 -7.76 -18.22 -5.96
C LEU A 137 -8.71 -17.86 -7.12
N PRO A 138 -10.02 -18.16 -7.01
CA PRO A 138 -10.96 -17.94 -8.10
C PRO A 138 -11.06 -16.45 -8.40
N CYS A 139 -10.92 -16.08 -9.68
CA CYS A 139 -11.05 -14.70 -10.13
C CYS A 139 -12.37 -14.48 -10.88
N GLU A 140 -13.09 -13.45 -10.46
CA GLU A 140 -14.33 -12.99 -11.09
C GLU A 140 -14.16 -11.55 -11.59
N LEU A 141 -14.48 -11.29 -12.85
CA LEU A 141 -14.57 -9.90 -13.32
C LEU A 141 -15.79 -9.21 -12.70
N THR A 142 -15.60 -7.96 -12.31
CA THR A 142 -16.67 -7.09 -11.81
C THR A 142 -17.43 -6.45 -12.97
N GLY A 143 -18.47 -5.68 -12.66
CA GLY A 143 -19.19 -4.85 -13.63
C GLY A 143 -18.50 -3.52 -13.95
N PHE A 144 -17.24 -3.32 -13.54
CA PHE A 144 -16.51 -2.08 -13.80
C PHE A 144 -16.36 -1.85 -15.30
N ASP A 145 -16.82 -0.69 -15.77
CA ASP A 145 -16.72 -0.29 -17.16
C ASP A 145 -15.30 0.20 -17.47
N PRO A 146 -14.54 -0.50 -18.34
CA PRO A 146 -13.19 -0.08 -18.70
C PRO A 146 -13.14 1.29 -19.40
N ASP A 147 -14.27 1.77 -19.93
CA ASP A 147 -14.38 3.05 -20.63
C ASP A 147 -14.89 4.19 -19.72
N VAL A 148 -15.05 3.95 -18.41
CA VAL A 148 -15.62 4.94 -17.48
C VAL A 148 -14.79 6.24 -17.44
N ASP A 149 -15.39 7.31 -17.98
CA ASP A 149 -14.91 8.70 -18.00
C ASP A 149 -13.43 8.91 -18.43
N GLY A 150 -12.82 7.92 -19.10
CA GLY A 150 -11.40 7.94 -19.43
C GLY A 150 -10.49 7.96 -18.19
N PHE A 151 -10.84 7.20 -17.15
CA PHE A 151 -10.06 7.07 -15.89
C PHE A 151 -9.30 5.73 -15.84
N PRO A 152 -8.13 5.59 -16.49
CA PRO A 152 -7.33 4.38 -16.35
C PRO A 152 -6.71 4.34 -14.94
N ILE A 153 -7.04 3.31 -14.17
CA ILE A 153 -6.53 3.14 -12.81
C ILE A 153 -5.04 2.75 -12.86
N HIS A 154 -4.22 3.45 -12.08
CA HIS A 154 -2.79 3.19 -11.95
C HIS A 154 -2.45 2.72 -10.54
N GLY A 155 -2.95 3.39 -9.51
CA GLY A 155 -2.80 2.95 -8.12
C GLY A 155 -4.15 2.75 -7.46
N MET A 156 -4.26 1.76 -6.57
CA MET A 156 -5.50 1.51 -5.82
C MET A 156 -5.22 1.03 -4.40
N ALA A 157 -6.07 1.44 -3.45
CA ALA A 157 -5.97 0.99 -2.07
C ALA A 157 -7.29 1.14 -1.32
N PHE A 158 -7.56 0.22 -0.40
CA PHE A 158 -8.56 0.46 0.64
C PHE A 158 -7.97 1.31 1.75
N SER A 159 -8.78 2.25 2.25
CA SER A 159 -8.52 2.96 3.50
C SER A 159 -9.81 3.03 4.31
N ALA A 160 -9.70 2.95 5.64
CA ALA A 160 -10.87 3.08 6.50
C ALA A 160 -11.48 4.48 6.31
N LYS A 161 -12.81 4.60 6.35
CA LYS A 161 -13.48 5.90 6.21
C LYS A 161 -13.04 6.92 7.27
N SER A 162 -12.69 6.43 8.45
CA SER A 162 -12.11 7.17 9.56
C SER A 162 -11.41 6.18 10.48
N GLU A 163 -10.63 6.67 11.43
CA GLU A 163 -10.09 5.86 12.52
C GLU A 163 -11.21 5.01 13.16
N LYS A 164 -10.98 3.69 13.26
CA LYS A 164 -11.92 2.67 13.80
C LYS A 164 -13.21 2.49 13.00
N SER A 165 -13.34 3.07 11.81
CA SER A 165 -14.46 2.78 10.93
C SER A 165 -14.46 1.30 10.53
N PRO A 166 -15.60 0.58 10.62
CA PRO A 166 -15.74 -0.74 10.01
C PRO A 166 -15.89 -0.66 8.48
N ILE A 167 -16.11 0.55 7.95
CA ILE A 167 -16.32 0.82 6.53
C ILE A 167 -15.00 1.26 5.91
N ASP A 168 -14.60 0.53 4.87
CA ASP A 168 -13.49 0.91 4.01
C ASP A 168 -14.00 1.54 2.72
N VAL A 169 -13.17 2.40 2.15
CA VAL A 169 -13.39 3.04 0.86
C VAL A 169 -12.27 2.61 -0.06
N LEU A 170 -12.62 2.16 -1.27
CA LEU A 170 -11.65 1.91 -2.33
C LEU A 170 -11.29 3.23 -2.99
N TYR A 171 -10.05 3.66 -2.82
CA TYR A 171 -9.48 4.80 -3.53
C TYR A 171 -8.70 4.32 -4.75
N VAL A 172 -8.81 5.08 -5.82
CA VAL A 172 -8.12 4.83 -7.09
C VAL A 172 -7.48 6.12 -7.59
N ALA A 173 -6.31 5.99 -8.19
CA ALA A 173 -5.57 7.10 -8.78
C ALA A 173 -5.30 6.83 -10.26
N THR A 174 -5.41 7.88 -11.07
CA THR A 174 -4.94 7.90 -12.46
C THR A 174 -3.77 8.87 -12.60
N HIS A 175 -2.91 8.65 -13.60
CA HIS A 175 -1.87 9.63 -13.94
C HIS A 175 -2.40 10.82 -14.77
N GLY A 176 -3.59 10.69 -15.37
CA GLY A 176 -4.17 11.68 -16.28
C GLY A 176 -3.41 11.80 -17.61
N GLY A 177 -3.48 12.95 -18.28
CA GLY A 177 -2.72 13.22 -19.50
C GLY A 177 -3.46 12.95 -20.80
N ASP A 178 -2.73 12.94 -21.91
CA ASP A 178 -3.27 12.88 -23.27
C ASP A 178 -4.16 11.64 -23.46
N GLY A 179 -5.42 11.85 -23.87
CA GLY A 179 -6.41 10.78 -24.05
C GLY A 179 -7.22 10.44 -22.79
N THR A 180 -6.98 11.11 -21.66
CA THR A 180 -7.84 11.07 -20.48
C THR A 180 -8.65 12.37 -20.35
N SER A 181 -9.77 12.32 -19.65
CA SER A 181 -10.56 13.53 -19.32
C SER A 181 -9.86 14.45 -18.30
N PHE A 182 -8.66 14.07 -17.83
CA PHE A 182 -7.97 14.68 -16.71
C PHE A 182 -6.62 15.27 -17.15
N GLY A 183 -6.39 16.55 -16.85
CA GLY A 183 -5.13 17.24 -17.20
C GLY A 183 -3.89 16.77 -16.41
N GLY A 184 -4.03 15.81 -15.51
CA GLY A 184 -2.94 15.29 -14.68
C GLY A 184 -3.40 14.29 -13.61
N PRO A 185 -2.52 13.93 -12.67
CA PRO A 185 -2.79 12.94 -11.65
C PRO A 185 -4.05 13.26 -10.84
N THR A 186 -4.96 12.30 -10.72
CA THR A 186 -6.28 12.54 -10.12
C THR A 186 -6.64 11.38 -9.20
N LEU A 187 -7.19 11.72 -8.03
CA LEU A 187 -7.74 10.79 -7.04
C LEU A 187 -9.25 10.68 -7.22
N ALA A 188 -9.76 9.46 -7.08
CA ALA A 188 -11.18 9.16 -7.03
C ALA A 188 -11.46 8.05 -6.01
N ARG A 189 -12.74 7.88 -5.67
CA ARG A 189 -13.24 6.69 -4.98
C ARG A 189 -14.05 5.84 -5.95
N LEU A 190 -14.01 4.52 -5.75
CA LEU A 190 -14.81 3.56 -6.49
C LEU A 190 -15.81 2.90 -5.55
N ASP A 191 -17.10 2.96 -5.89
CA ASP A 191 -18.13 2.21 -5.17
C ASP A 191 -18.01 0.72 -5.55
N THR A 192 -17.70 -0.14 -4.58
CA THR A 192 -17.46 -1.58 -4.82
C THR A 192 -18.75 -2.40 -5.02
N THR A 193 -19.92 -1.76 -4.97
CA THR A 193 -21.21 -2.37 -5.28
C THR A 193 -21.69 -1.95 -6.66
N THR A 194 -21.66 -0.65 -6.96
CA THR A 194 -22.17 -0.11 -8.23
C THR A 194 -21.11 0.00 -9.31
N MET A 195 -19.83 -0.02 -8.93
CA MET A 195 -18.67 0.31 -9.78
C MET A 195 -18.64 1.75 -10.27
N ASP A 196 -19.39 2.65 -9.62
CA ASP A 196 -19.39 4.07 -9.96
C ASP A 196 -18.15 4.78 -9.41
N LEU A 197 -17.52 5.57 -10.28
CA LEU A 197 -16.37 6.40 -9.91
C LEU A 197 -16.85 7.78 -9.45
N SER A 198 -16.34 8.24 -8.30
CA SER A 198 -16.51 9.64 -7.87
C SER A 198 -15.15 10.32 -7.77
N VAL A 199 -14.91 11.29 -8.65
CA VAL A 199 -13.69 12.11 -8.63
C VAL A 199 -13.62 12.92 -7.33
N ILE A 200 -12.45 12.93 -6.70
CA ILE A 200 -12.18 13.66 -5.46
C ILE A 200 -11.40 14.94 -5.76
N GLY A 201 -10.24 14.82 -6.39
CA GLY A 201 -9.36 15.96 -6.62
C GLY A 201 -8.04 15.59 -7.26
N ALA A 202 -7.22 16.60 -7.53
CA ALA A 202 -5.91 16.42 -8.12
C ALA A 202 -4.90 15.85 -7.09
N LEU A 203 -3.98 15.01 -7.57
CA LEU A 203 -2.82 14.56 -6.81
C LEU A 203 -1.59 15.37 -7.21
N ALA A 204 -0.67 15.55 -6.26
CA ALA A 204 0.60 16.23 -6.55
C ALA A 204 1.45 15.49 -7.60
N GLN A 205 1.46 14.15 -7.55
CA GLN A 205 2.16 13.30 -8.52
C GLN A 205 1.54 11.91 -8.56
N PHE A 206 1.40 11.28 -9.72
CA PHE A 206 0.85 9.92 -9.76
C PHE A 206 1.74 8.90 -9.05
N GLY A 207 1.15 7.83 -8.55
CA GLY A 207 1.88 6.76 -7.87
C GLY A 207 0.95 5.64 -7.42
N GLU A 208 1.54 4.63 -6.80
CA GLU A 208 0.82 3.52 -6.20
C GLU A 208 0.26 3.95 -4.85
N LEU A 209 -0.94 3.47 -4.53
CA LEU A 209 -1.67 3.86 -3.31
C LEU A 209 -1.48 2.82 -2.21
N THR A 210 -1.51 3.26 -0.96
CA THR A 210 -1.81 2.38 0.18
C THR A 210 -2.61 3.13 1.24
N GLY A 211 -3.47 2.43 1.95
CA GLY A 211 -4.29 2.96 3.03
C GLY A 211 -4.22 2.08 4.27
N ASN A 212 -4.82 2.54 5.37
CA ASN A 212 -4.78 1.83 6.64
C ASN A 212 -6.07 2.00 7.46
N GLY A 213 -6.15 1.27 8.58
CA GLY A 213 -7.28 1.32 9.53
C GLY A 213 -7.47 2.65 10.27
N LEU A 214 -6.53 3.59 10.13
CA LEU A 214 -6.63 4.95 10.68
C LEU A 214 -7.29 5.93 9.70
N GLY A 215 -7.64 5.47 8.49
CA GLY A 215 -8.21 6.29 7.43
C GLY A 215 -7.20 7.20 6.74
N GLN A 216 -5.91 6.86 6.84
CA GLN A 216 -4.86 7.55 6.10
C GLN A 216 -4.76 6.97 4.70
N LEU A 217 -4.42 7.81 3.73
CA LEU A 217 -4.12 7.42 2.37
C LEU A 217 -2.76 7.98 1.98
N TRP A 218 -1.95 7.15 1.34
CA TRP A 218 -0.57 7.44 0.99
C TRP A 218 -0.28 7.06 -0.45
N VAL A 219 0.64 7.79 -1.06
CA VAL A 219 1.07 7.62 -2.43
C VAL A 219 2.58 7.42 -2.46
N PHE A 220 3.05 6.41 -3.18
CA PHE A 220 4.45 6.26 -3.54
C PHE A 220 4.64 6.58 -5.01
N SER A 221 5.38 7.65 -5.30
CA SER A 221 5.72 8.05 -6.66
C SER A 221 7.19 7.76 -6.96
N ALA A 222 7.44 6.78 -7.83
CA ALA A 222 8.79 6.33 -8.20
C ALA A 222 9.15 6.59 -9.68
N SER A 223 8.16 6.93 -10.49
CA SER A 223 8.29 7.05 -11.95
C SER A 223 9.15 8.25 -12.36
N GLN A 224 9.06 9.38 -11.66
CA GLN A 224 9.73 10.63 -12.01
C GLN A 224 10.26 11.34 -10.75
N PRO A 225 11.41 12.05 -10.85
CA PRO A 225 11.87 12.94 -9.78
C PRO A 225 10.91 14.14 -9.58
N PRO A 226 10.70 14.61 -8.34
CA PRO A 226 11.19 14.02 -7.10
C PRO A 226 10.44 12.72 -6.76
N ARG A 227 11.18 11.71 -6.28
CA ARG A 227 10.58 10.41 -5.91
C ARG A 227 10.28 10.43 -4.43
N ASN A 228 9.00 10.28 -4.10
CA ASN A 228 8.50 10.58 -2.77
C ASN A 228 7.46 9.56 -2.32
N VAL A 229 7.35 9.42 -1.01
CA VAL A 229 6.16 8.89 -0.34
C VAL A 229 5.44 10.07 0.28
N TYR A 230 4.15 10.24 0.01
CA TYR A 230 3.40 11.34 0.58
C TYR A 230 1.99 10.93 1.01
N GLN A 231 1.56 11.49 2.14
CA GLN A 231 0.21 11.33 2.67
C GLN A 231 -0.71 12.33 1.98
N VAL A 232 -1.92 11.89 1.64
CA VAL A 232 -2.96 12.75 1.08
C VAL A 232 -4.19 12.78 1.96
N ASP A 233 -4.88 13.91 1.95
CA ASP A 233 -6.23 14.00 2.48
C ASP A 233 -7.19 13.30 1.50
N PRO A 234 -7.91 12.25 1.92
CA PRO A 234 -8.81 11.51 1.04
C PRO A 234 -10.07 12.30 0.64
N SER A 235 -10.32 13.48 1.22
CA SER A 235 -11.47 14.32 0.90
C SER A 235 -11.24 15.26 -0.29
N ASP A 236 -10.00 15.62 -0.59
CA ASP A 236 -9.67 16.57 -1.67
C ASP A 236 -8.33 16.29 -2.40
N GLY A 237 -7.54 15.31 -1.97
CA GLY A 237 -6.25 14.95 -2.56
C GLY A 237 -5.06 15.82 -2.13
N THR A 238 -5.26 16.76 -1.20
CA THR A 238 -4.19 17.65 -0.73
C THR A 238 -3.09 16.89 -0.01
N VAL A 239 -1.84 17.30 -0.22
CA VAL A 239 -0.68 16.67 0.45
C VAL A 239 -0.60 17.13 1.90
N LEU A 240 -0.64 16.17 2.82
CA LEU A 240 -0.52 16.41 4.26
C LEU A 240 0.92 16.29 4.75
N ARG A 241 1.68 15.36 4.16
CA ARG A 241 3.06 15.05 4.56
C ARG A 241 3.84 14.42 3.42
N THR A 242 5.13 14.70 3.32
CA THR A 242 6.01 14.13 2.29
C THR A 242 7.30 13.61 2.91
N PHE A 243 7.78 12.48 2.40
CA PHE A 243 9.10 11.93 2.61
C PHE A 243 9.78 11.75 1.27
N ASP A 244 11.04 12.13 1.23
CA ASP A 244 11.89 11.91 0.08
C ASP A 244 12.39 10.46 0.06
N ALA A 245 12.38 9.83 -1.12
CA ALA A 245 12.84 8.46 -1.31
C ALA A 245 14.22 8.38 -1.99
N GLN A 246 15.00 9.46 -2.10
CA GLN A 246 16.27 9.49 -2.83
C GLN A 246 17.38 8.63 -2.23
N SER A 247 17.24 8.17 -0.97
CA SER A 247 18.18 7.20 -0.39
C SER A 247 18.12 5.84 -1.10
N ILE A 248 17.08 5.63 -1.89
CA ILE A 248 16.90 4.49 -2.77
C ILE A 248 17.60 4.77 -4.12
N ASP A 249 18.44 3.84 -4.58
CA ASP A 249 19.13 3.94 -5.88
C ASP A 249 18.18 3.57 -7.04
N PHE A 250 17.42 4.56 -7.47
CA PHE A 250 16.52 4.44 -8.61
C PHE A 250 17.27 4.66 -9.94
N PRO A 251 16.92 3.90 -10.99
CA PRO A 251 17.41 4.19 -12.33
C PRO A 251 17.04 5.61 -12.77
N GLN A 252 17.94 6.25 -13.51
CA GLN A 252 17.77 7.62 -14.02
C GLN A 252 16.55 7.74 -14.95
N SER A 253 16.19 6.66 -15.65
CA SER A 253 15.03 6.60 -16.54
C SER A 253 13.68 6.48 -15.83
N GLY A 254 13.65 6.36 -14.50
CA GLY A 254 12.42 6.04 -13.77
C GLY A 254 12.25 4.54 -13.50
N ALA A 255 11.43 4.19 -12.51
CA ALA A 255 11.05 2.81 -12.25
C ALA A 255 10.11 2.28 -13.35
N SER A 256 10.39 1.09 -13.88
CA SER A 256 9.54 0.41 -14.88
C SER A 256 8.40 -0.41 -14.27
N GLY A 257 8.37 -0.51 -12.93
CA GLY A 257 7.37 -1.17 -12.12
C GLY A 257 7.65 -0.84 -10.65
N TYR A 258 6.60 -0.61 -9.88
CA TYR A 258 6.69 -0.38 -8.44
C TYR A 258 5.33 -0.69 -7.81
N ALA A 259 5.34 -0.96 -6.51
CA ALA A 259 4.16 -1.24 -5.73
C ALA A 259 4.31 -0.65 -4.33
N PHE A 260 3.19 -0.49 -3.61
CA PHE A 260 3.19 0.20 -2.32
C PHE A 260 2.24 -0.43 -1.32
N ALA A 261 2.68 -0.58 -0.09
CA ALA A 261 1.87 -1.18 0.96
C ALA A 261 2.17 -0.58 2.34
N HIS A 262 1.14 -0.45 3.16
CA HIS A 262 1.25 -0.16 4.59
C HIS A 262 1.25 -1.46 5.40
N TRP A 263 2.07 -1.55 6.45
CA TRP A 263 1.96 -2.61 7.46
C TRP A 263 2.69 -2.23 8.75
N GLY A 264 2.13 -2.50 9.91
CA GLY A 264 2.73 -2.25 11.22
C GLY A 264 3.05 -0.77 11.47
N GLY A 265 2.26 0.15 10.91
CA GLY A 265 2.55 1.60 10.94
C GLY A 265 3.80 1.99 10.15
N ARG A 266 4.26 1.15 9.21
CA ARG A 266 5.38 1.39 8.29
C ARG A 266 4.91 1.30 6.85
N TYR A 267 5.73 1.82 5.93
CA TYR A 267 5.41 1.83 4.51
C TYR A 267 6.46 1.05 3.72
N TYR A 268 6.01 0.09 2.94
CA TYR A 268 6.83 -0.81 2.15
C TYR A 268 6.84 -0.33 0.71
N LEU A 269 8.01 0.07 0.25
CA LEU A 269 8.25 0.51 -1.12
C LEU A 269 8.81 -0.67 -1.89
N ILE A 270 8.09 -1.12 -2.91
CA ILE A 270 8.53 -2.20 -3.78
C ILE A 270 8.88 -1.57 -5.11
N TYR A 271 10.12 -1.73 -5.57
CA TYR A 271 10.52 -1.22 -6.88
C TYR A 271 11.76 -1.97 -7.39
N ARG A 272 12.10 -1.73 -8.66
CA ARG A 272 13.31 -2.31 -9.28
C ARG A 272 14.53 -1.45 -8.97
N SER A 273 15.45 -1.95 -8.15
CA SER A 273 16.73 -1.28 -7.91
C SER A 273 17.53 -1.16 -9.20
N ALA A 274 18.30 -0.08 -9.36
CA ALA A 274 19.14 0.14 -10.53
C ALA A 274 20.20 -0.96 -10.73
N ALA A 275 20.62 -1.64 -9.66
CA ALA A 275 21.55 -2.76 -9.71
C ALA A 275 21.00 -4.00 -10.45
N ALA A 276 19.68 -4.13 -10.55
CA ALA A 276 18.99 -5.26 -11.19
C ALA A 276 18.49 -4.95 -12.61
N PHE A 277 18.98 -3.90 -13.29
CA PHE A 277 18.50 -3.50 -14.62
C PHE A 277 19.05 -4.38 -15.75
N THR A 278 18.69 -5.67 -15.76
CA THR A 278 18.79 -6.53 -16.94
C THR A 278 17.37 -6.74 -17.48
N MET A 279 17.09 -6.37 -18.74
CA MET A 279 15.75 -6.57 -19.35
C MET A 279 15.42 -8.05 -19.63
N ASP A 280 16.06 -8.99 -18.92
CA ASP A 280 15.73 -10.39 -18.95
C ASP A 280 14.79 -10.76 -17.79
N GLU A 281 14.24 -11.96 -17.85
CA GLU A 281 13.34 -12.55 -16.85
C GLU A 281 13.99 -12.69 -15.45
N THR A 282 15.25 -12.26 -15.28
CA THR A 282 15.97 -12.29 -14.01
C THR A 282 15.95 -10.95 -13.26
N SER A 283 15.38 -9.89 -13.85
CA SER A 283 15.10 -8.63 -13.15
C SER A 283 14.24 -8.87 -11.91
N THR A 284 14.79 -8.63 -10.71
CA THR A 284 14.04 -8.77 -9.45
C THR A 284 13.70 -7.40 -8.87
N MET A 285 12.57 -7.32 -8.17
CA MET A 285 12.25 -6.18 -7.32
C MET A 285 12.97 -6.30 -5.98
N GLY A 286 13.23 -5.19 -5.31
CA GLY A 286 13.53 -5.19 -3.88
C GLY A 286 12.35 -4.68 -3.05
N ILE A 287 12.48 -4.76 -1.73
CA ILE A 287 11.54 -4.23 -0.76
C ILE A 287 12.30 -3.36 0.24
N TRP A 288 11.87 -2.11 0.37
CA TRP A 288 12.37 -1.14 1.34
C TRP A 288 11.25 -0.77 2.31
N MET A 289 11.61 -0.33 3.50
CA MET A 289 10.67 0.09 4.54
C MET A 289 10.98 1.53 4.95
N LEU A 290 9.98 2.39 4.87
CA LEU A 290 9.98 3.76 5.39
C LEU A 290 9.35 3.79 6.79
N ASP A 291 10.11 4.32 7.75
CA ASP A 291 9.62 4.69 9.07
C ASP A 291 9.05 6.11 9.04
N PRO A 292 7.71 6.29 9.16
CA PRO A 292 7.11 7.62 9.12
C PRO A 292 7.40 8.45 10.40
N GLY A 293 7.95 7.86 11.46
CA GLY A 293 8.41 8.59 12.63
C GLY A 293 9.70 9.35 12.37
N THR A 294 10.62 8.77 11.60
CA THR A 294 11.98 9.33 11.38
C THR A 294 12.22 9.78 9.94
N GLY A 295 11.45 9.28 8.98
CA GLY A 295 11.71 9.42 7.54
C GLY A 295 12.82 8.51 7.02
N GLN A 296 13.35 7.61 7.85
CA GLN A 296 14.41 6.68 7.46
C GLN A 296 13.84 5.59 6.53
N ILE A 297 14.61 5.24 5.51
CA ILE A 297 14.31 4.13 4.60
C ILE A 297 15.39 3.07 4.75
N ASP A 298 14.99 1.86 5.12
CA ASP A 298 15.86 0.70 5.28
C ASP A 298 15.55 -0.38 4.24
N VAL A 299 16.57 -1.12 3.83
CA VAL A 299 16.40 -2.29 2.96
C VAL A 299 15.80 -3.44 3.78
N VAL A 300 14.75 -4.07 3.25
CA VAL A 300 14.14 -5.28 3.83
C VAL A 300 14.58 -6.53 3.07
N ILE A 301 14.43 -6.50 1.74
CA ILE A 301 14.88 -7.54 0.80
C ILE A 301 15.52 -6.84 -0.39
N GLU A 302 16.78 -7.12 -0.69
CA GLU A 302 17.47 -6.52 -1.85
C GLU A 302 16.94 -7.05 -3.18
N GLU A 303 16.72 -8.38 -3.24
CA GLU A 303 16.27 -9.08 -4.43
C GLU A 303 15.21 -10.13 -4.06
N THR A 304 14.00 -9.93 -4.55
CA THR A 304 12.85 -10.79 -4.24
C THR A 304 12.79 -12.06 -5.10
N GLY A 305 13.56 -12.13 -6.19
CA GLY A 305 13.39 -13.16 -7.21
C GLY A 305 12.10 -13.03 -8.03
N HIS A 306 11.40 -11.89 -7.93
CA HIS A 306 10.07 -11.69 -8.53
C HIS A 306 9.98 -10.35 -9.28
N ASP A 307 9.29 -10.34 -10.41
CA ASP A 307 8.86 -9.14 -11.13
C ASP A 307 7.45 -8.77 -10.64
N LEU A 308 7.37 -7.81 -9.72
CA LEU A 308 6.16 -7.44 -9.00
C LEU A 308 5.55 -6.19 -9.64
N VAL A 309 4.24 -6.20 -9.83
CA VAL A 309 3.52 -5.10 -10.52
C VAL A 309 2.48 -4.42 -9.64
N GLY A 310 2.01 -5.06 -8.57
CA GLY A 310 1.05 -4.45 -7.66
C GLY A 310 1.18 -5.01 -6.25
N ALA A 311 0.73 -4.25 -5.26
CA ALA A 311 0.71 -4.65 -3.86
C ALA A 311 -0.59 -4.20 -3.23
N GLY A 312 -1.20 -5.06 -2.42
CA GLY A 312 -2.41 -4.75 -1.68
C GLY A 312 -2.29 -5.21 -0.24
N VAL A 313 -2.94 -4.47 0.65
CA VAL A 313 -3.01 -4.77 2.07
C VAL A 313 -4.38 -4.36 2.60
N SER A 314 -4.90 -5.15 3.54
CA SER A 314 -6.17 -4.89 4.20
C SER A 314 -6.00 -3.76 5.23
N THR A 315 -7.04 -2.97 5.48
CA THR A 315 -7.04 -1.98 6.57
C THR A 315 -6.98 -2.62 7.96
N CYS A 316 -7.21 -3.93 8.02
CA CYS A 316 -7.02 -4.80 9.17
C CYS A 316 -5.57 -5.21 9.43
N ALA A 317 -4.63 -4.89 8.52
CA ALA A 317 -3.22 -5.13 8.77
C ALA A 317 -2.73 -4.31 9.99
N PRO A 318 -1.73 -4.84 10.73
CA PRO A 318 -1.20 -4.20 11.94
C PRO A 318 -0.76 -2.74 11.78
#